data_AF-A0A2V3IAA8-F1
#
_entry.id   AF-A0A2V3IAA8-F1
#
_cell.length_a   1.000
_cell.length_b   1.000
_cell.length_c   1.000
_cell.angle_alpha   90.00
_cell.angle_beta   90.00
_cell.angle_gamma   90.00
#
_symmetry.space_group_name_H-M   'P 1'
#
loop_
_entity.id
_entity.type
_entity.pdbx_description
1 polymer ?
#
loop_
_entity_poly.entity_id
_entity_poly.type
_entity_poly.pdbx_seq_one_letter_code
_entity_poly.pdbx_strand_id
1 'polypeptide(L)'
;MRLGIKTDDEFLIKLNEKNIQIQNNFLEKIKEIAKKHSVNVMLQDGAVKKQETFDVEKIHQIYSDISERLETWTLEGISSTNDEGIRRNFIKLNINPGDHIISLHLSIQYHVVLFYQPNYKVMKKQKELSDFMDKTKKQEYELTEKTDQVILEKLRAGGYKKFDAQNLFEILYKDDKIREKIMNETELQTDGDLQKINQHKENLLKALDDLLLETYQMEPILIDEARLVTGEEGCVCNIDIERIENDQKSGLIDSKKMSASTKEKISALIDQVLTAIT
;
A
#
# COMPACT_ATOMS: atom_id res chain seq x y z
N MET A 1 25.74 -5.62 9.25
CA MET A 1 25.28 -6.18 10.52
C MET A 1 24.16 -5.31 11.05
N ARG A 2 23.01 -5.90 11.36
CA ARG A 2 21.91 -5.21 12.03
C ARG A 2 22.14 -5.15 13.54
N LEU A 3 21.92 -3.99 14.15
CA LEU A 3 21.88 -3.89 15.61
C LEU A 3 20.64 -4.61 16.18
N GLY A 4 20.79 -5.22 17.35
CA GLY A 4 19.77 -6.05 18.01
C GLY A 4 20.03 -7.56 17.92
N ILE A 5 21.05 -8.01 17.18
CA ILE A 5 21.45 -9.42 17.12
C ILE A 5 22.19 -9.81 18.41
N LYS A 6 21.88 -10.98 18.98
CA LYS A 6 22.60 -11.55 20.13
C LYS A 6 24.08 -11.73 19.80
N THR A 7 24.96 -11.28 20.70
CA THR A 7 26.40 -11.30 20.52
C THR A 7 27.10 -11.25 21.87
N ASP A 8 28.29 -11.84 21.96
CA ASP A 8 29.17 -11.79 23.14
C ASP A 8 30.18 -10.62 23.06
N ASP A 9 30.12 -9.83 21.99
CA ASP A 9 31.01 -8.68 21.78
C ASP A 9 30.57 -7.47 22.61
N GLU A 10 31.41 -7.03 23.56
CA GLU A 10 31.09 -5.94 24.50
C GLU A 10 30.75 -4.61 23.81
N PHE A 11 31.40 -4.31 22.68
CA PHE A 11 31.10 -3.07 21.94
C PHE A 11 29.73 -3.15 21.30
N LEU A 12 29.39 -4.28 20.67
CA LEU A 12 28.09 -4.49 20.05
C LEU A 12 26.96 -4.61 21.08
N ILE A 13 27.22 -5.17 22.26
CA ILE A 13 26.27 -5.19 23.38
C ILE A 13 25.86 -3.76 23.76
N LYS A 14 26.83 -2.85 23.92
CA LYS A 14 26.56 -1.44 24.23
C LYS A 14 25.76 -0.74 23.12
N LEU A 15 26.05 -1.04 21.85
CA LEU A 15 25.27 -0.51 20.74
C LEU A 15 23.84 -1.07 20.71
N ASN A 16 23.66 -2.34 21.04
CA ASN A 16 22.34 -2.98 21.12
C ASN A 16 21.48 -2.37 22.22
N GLU A 17 22.05 -2.05 23.39
CA GLU A 17 21.33 -1.37 24.47
C GLU A 17 20.80 0.01 24.03
N LYS A 18 21.62 0.78 23.30
CA LYS A 18 21.19 2.06 22.71
C LYS A 18 20.14 1.85 21.62
N ASN A 19 20.29 0.83 20.78
CA ASN A 19 19.33 0.49 19.74
C ASN A 19 17.95 0.16 20.34
N ILE A 20 17.88 -0.54 21.46
CA ILE A 20 16.61 -0.80 22.16
C ILE A 20 15.95 0.51 22.61
N GLN A 21 16.73 1.45 23.15
CA GLN A 21 16.20 2.76 23.54
C GLN A 21 15.69 3.56 22.34
N ILE A 22 16.45 3.57 21.23
CA ILE A 22 16.05 4.19 19.97
C ILE A 22 14.72 3.60 19.47
N GLN A 23 14.62 2.27 19.42
CA GLN A 23 13.42 1.57 18.97
C GLN A 23 12.21 1.90 19.85
N ASN A 24 12.38 1.93 21.18
CA ASN A 24 11.31 2.29 22.11
C ASN A 24 10.89 3.76 21.95
N ASN A 25 11.82 4.70 21.84
CA ASN A 25 11.50 6.11 21.65
C ASN A 25 10.77 6.35 20.34
N PHE A 26 11.21 5.70 19.26
CA PHE A 26 10.51 5.75 17.98
C PHE A 26 9.09 5.18 18.11
N LEU A 27 8.95 4.01 18.73
CA LEU A 27 7.65 3.38 18.98
C LEU A 27 6.68 4.30 19.75
N GLU A 28 7.15 4.99 20.79
CA GLU A 28 6.32 5.94 21.54
C GLU A 28 5.86 7.12 20.67
N LYS A 29 6.74 7.68 19.81
CA LYS A 29 6.31 8.70 18.83
C LYS A 29 5.26 8.15 17.85
N ILE A 30 5.42 6.90 17.40
CA ILE A 30 4.42 6.25 16.53
C ILE A 30 3.09 6.04 17.25
N LYS A 31 3.10 5.61 18.52
CA LYS A 31 1.88 5.48 19.33
C LYS A 31 1.11 6.80 19.44
N GLU A 32 1.81 7.92 19.58
CA GLU A 32 1.20 9.24 19.65
C GLU A 32 0.47 9.63 18.35
N ILE A 33 1.07 9.38 17.18
CA ILE A 33 0.42 9.67 15.89
C ILE A 33 -0.66 8.65 15.52
N ALA A 34 -0.50 7.40 15.96
CA ALA A 34 -1.44 6.30 15.75
C ALA A 34 -2.66 6.38 16.69
N LYS A 35 -2.76 7.42 17.53
CA LYS A 35 -3.95 7.66 18.37
C LYS A 35 -5.19 7.75 17.49
N LYS A 36 -6.06 6.75 17.68
CA LYS A 36 -7.30 6.61 16.94
C LYS A 36 -8.24 7.77 17.30
N HIS A 37 -8.85 8.36 16.27
CA HIS A 37 -9.95 9.30 16.38
C HIS A 37 -11.09 8.85 15.48
N SER A 38 -12.32 9.22 15.83
CA SER A 38 -13.49 8.82 15.05
C SER A 38 -13.78 9.83 13.95
N VAL A 39 -14.02 9.33 12.74
CA VAL A 39 -14.53 10.09 11.60
C VAL A 39 -15.90 9.54 11.19
N ASN A 40 -16.77 10.41 10.67
CA ASN A 40 -18.03 9.97 10.08
C ASN A 40 -17.75 9.46 8.67
N VAL A 41 -18.28 8.28 8.36
CA VAL A 41 -18.16 7.65 7.04
C VAL A 41 -19.53 7.21 6.56
N MET A 42 -19.73 7.18 5.25
CA MET A 42 -20.97 6.73 4.62
C MET A 42 -20.78 5.38 3.95
N LEU A 43 -21.74 4.48 4.17
CA LEU A 43 -21.81 3.17 3.54
C LEU A 43 -22.54 3.23 2.19
N GLN A 44 -22.52 2.12 1.45
CA GLN A 44 -23.20 2.00 0.15
C GLN A 44 -24.72 2.19 0.22
N ASP A 45 -25.34 1.88 1.35
CA ASP A 45 -26.77 2.07 1.62
C ASP A 45 -27.12 3.49 2.09
N GLY A 46 -26.13 4.39 2.13
CA GLY A 46 -26.28 5.76 2.60
C GLY A 46 -26.27 5.93 4.12
N ALA A 47 -26.16 4.85 4.90
CA ALA A 47 -26.06 4.94 6.35
C ALA A 47 -24.72 5.59 6.76
N VAL A 48 -24.78 6.49 7.74
CA VAL A 48 -23.60 7.12 8.32
C VAL A 48 -23.21 6.38 9.60
N LYS A 49 -21.95 5.97 9.70
CA LYS A 49 -21.37 5.37 10.91
C LYS A 49 -20.10 6.10 11.32
N LYS A 50 -19.68 5.88 12.57
CA LYS A 50 -18.34 6.27 13.02
C LYS A 50 -17.33 5.17 12.68
N GLN A 51 -16.20 5.56 12.13
CA GLN A 51 -15.05 4.71 11.86
C GLN A 51 -13.84 5.28 12.59
N GLU A 52 -13.06 4.42 13.23
CA GLU A 52 -11.77 4.83 13.80
C GLU A 52 -10.70 4.91 12.73
N THR A 53 -9.87 5.94 12.83
CA THR A 53 -8.70 6.16 11.98
C THR A 53 -7.63 6.96 12.71
N PHE A 54 -6.44 7.11 12.13
CA PHE A 54 -5.36 7.95 12.67
C PHE A 54 -4.85 8.92 11.60
N ASP A 55 -4.10 9.93 12.03
CA ASP A 55 -3.58 10.95 11.12
C ASP A 55 -2.21 10.53 10.59
N VAL A 56 -2.22 9.95 9.38
CA VAL A 56 -1.00 9.43 8.77
C VAL A 56 -0.02 10.52 8.35
N GLU A 57 -0.51 11.71 7.98
CA GLU A 57 0.33 12.81 7.49
C GLU A 57 1.35 13.28 8.53
N LYS A 58 1.02 13.11 9.82
CA LYS A 58 1.93 13.43 10.93
C LYS A 58 3.24 12.64 10.90
N ILE A 59 3.29 11.49 10.21
CA ILE A 59 4.55 10.73 10.07
C ILE A 59 5.61 11.53 9.32
N HIS A 60 5.21 12.33 8.33
CA HIS A 60 6.13 13.14 7.56
C HIS A 60 6.82 14.18 8.44
N GLN A 61 6.11 14.74 9.40
CA GLN A 61 6.70 15.66 10.38
C GLN A 61 7.73 14.95 11.27
N ILE A 62 7.42 13.75 11.77
CA ILE A 62 8.41 12.96 12.55
C ILE A 62 9.67 12.69 11.73
N TYR A 63 9.52 12.30 10.46
CA TYR A 63 10.66 12.01 9.59
C TYR A 63 11.49 13.26 9.27
N SER A 64 10.84 14.39 8.99
CA SER A 64 11.52 15.67 8.80
C SER A 64 12.27 16.10 10.05
N ASP A 65 11.64 16.07 11.22
CA ASP A 65 12.26 16.46 12.50
C ASP A 65 13.51 15.61 12.80
N ILE A 66 13.45 14.30 12.54
CA ILE A 66 14.60 13.40 12.72
C ILE A 66 15.71 13.72 11.72
N SER A 67 15.36 13.94 10.45
CA SER A 67 16.33 14.26 9.39
C SER A 67 17.03 15.60 9.66
N GLU A 68 16.31 16.62 10.12
CA GLU A 68 16.85 17.93 10.46
C GLU A 68 17.81 17.84 11.65
N ARG A 69 17.52 17.00 12.66
CA ARG A 69 18.43 16.78 13.80
C ARG A 69 19.67 15.96 13.45
N LEU A 70 19.63 15.23 12.33
CA LEU A 70 20.74 14.42 11.81
C LEU A 70 21.42 15.11 10.62
N GLU A 71 21.75 16.40 10.75
CA GLU A 71 22.27 17.25 9.67
C GLU A 71 23.48 16.69 8.89
N THR A 72 24.31 15.88 9.56
CA THR A 72 25.51 15.27 8.95
C THR A 72 25.22 13.96 8.19
N TRP A 73 24.01 13.43 8.31
CA TRP A 73 23.57 12.22 7.65
C TRP A 73 23.04 12.56 6.25
N THR A 74 23.29 11.65 5.31
CA THR A 74 22.74 11.73 3.97
C THR A 74 21.35 11.12 3.96
N LEU A 75 20.35 11.91 3.56
CA LEU A 75 19.00 11.42 3.30
C LEU A 75 18.98 10.66 1.96
N GLU A 76 18.71 9.36 2.00
CA GLU A 76 18.53 8.55 0.79
C GLU A 76 17.14 8.72 0.18
N GLY A 77 16.15 9.06 1.01
CA GLY A 77 14.80 9.41 0.56
C GLY A 77 13.72 9.22 1.61
N ILE A 78 12.62 9.95 1.42
CA ILE A 78 11.32 9.68 2.03
C ILE A 78 10.44 9.10 0.93
N SER A 79 9.72 8.02 1.21
CA SER A 79 8.94 7.33 0.20
C SER A 79 7.67 6.72 0.78
N SER A 80 6.67 6.63 -0.08
CA SER A 80 5.35 6.09 0.21
C SER A 80 4.99 5.03 -0.83
N THR A 81 4.50 3.88 -0.39
CA THR A 81 3.90 2.88 -1.30
C THR A 81 2.41 3.13 -1.46
N ASN A 82 1.86 2.80 -2.62
CA ASN A 82 0.43 2.90 -2.91
C ASN A 82 -0.12 1.57 -3.42
N ASP A 83 0.06 0.51 -2.63
CA ASP A 83 -0.59 -0.79 -2.88
C ASP A 83 -2.03 -0.74 -2.34
N GLU A 84 -2.99 -1.38 -3.04
CA GLU A 84 -4.44 -1.12 -2.97
C GLU A 84 -5.08 -1.34 -1.59
N GLY A 85 -4.37 -1.95 -0.63
CA GLY A 85 -4.85 -2.10 0.74
C GLY A 85 -3.81 -1.92 1.84
N ILE A 86 -2.51 -1.88 1.51
CA ILE A 86 -1.41 -1.74 2.47
C ILE A 86 -0.47 -0.67 1.97
N ARG A 87 -0.24 0.35 2.80
CA ARG A 87 0.69 1.42 2.49
C ARG A 87 1.81 1.47 3.50
N ARG A 88 2.96 1.94 3.03
CA ARG A 88 4.18 2.08 3.81
C ARG A 88 4.72 3.47 3.60
N ASN A 89 4.99 4.16 4.70
CA ASN A 89 5.83 5.34 4.70
C ASN A 89 7.18 4.96 5.30
N PHE A 90 8.27 5.45 4.71
CA PHE A 90 9.60 5.21 5.25
C PHE A 90 10.57 6.34 4.94
N ILE A 91 11.59 6.43 5.78
CA ILE A 91 12.76 7.29 5.61
C ILE A 91 14.03 6.45 5.77
N LYS A 92 15.02 6.73 4.93
CA LYS A 92 16.35 6.13 5.00
C LYS A 92 17.41 7.22 5.10
N LEU A 93 18.27 7.12 6.11
CA LEU A 93 19.43 7.99 6.28
C LEU A 93 20.69 7.14 6.37
N ASN A 94 21.82 7.66 5.92
CA ASN A 94 23.11 7.00 6.11
C ASN A 94 24.23 7.99 6.48
N ILE A 95 25.32 7.49 7.03
CA ILE A 95 26.55 8.24 7.25
C ILE A 95 27.77 7.33 7.19
N ASN A 96 28.91 7.87 6.77
CA ASN A 96 30.14 7.10 6.50
C ASN A 96 31.26 7.41 7.50
N PRO A 97 31.34 6.75 8.67
CA PRO A 97 32.48 6.88 9.58
C PRO A 97 33.68 6.05 9.11
N GLY A 98 34.52 6.63 8.24
CA GLY A 98 35.72 5.96 7.73
C GLY A 98 35.40 4.92 6.66
N ASP A 99 35.82 3.67 6.86
CA ASP A 99 35.54 2.51 6.00
C ASP A 99 34.22 1.81 6.36
N HIS A 100 33.32 2.47 7.08
CA HIS A 100 32.03 1.93 7.49
C HIS A 100 30.88 2.83 7.03
N ILE A 101 29.70 2.24 6.87
CA ILE A 101 28.42 2.92 6.65
C ILE A 101 27.51 2.56 7.81
N ILE A 102 26.87 3.56 8.40
CA ILE A 102 25.73 3.37 9.29
C ILE A 102 24.49 3.80 8.53
N SER A 103 23.48 2.94 8.48
CA SER A 103 22.20 3.19 7.84
C SER A 103 21.09 3.13 8.88
N LEU A 104 20.21 4.12 8.88
CA LEU A 104 19.00 4.20 9.70
C LEU A 104 17.78 4.06 8.79
N HIS A 105 16.95 3.05 9.04
CA HIS A 105 15.71 2.81 8.33
C HIS A 105 14.54 2.86 9.30
N LEU A 106 13.67 3.86 9.12
CA LEU A 106 12.45 4.02 9.89
C LEU A 106 11.25 3.85 8.96
N SER A 107 10.24 3.11 9.38
CA SER A 107 9.04 2.88 8.57
C SER A 107 7.80 2.68 9.43
N ILE A 108 6.64 3.04 8.88
CA ILE A 108 5.32 2.59 9.31
C ILE A 108 4.63 1.85 8.15
N GLN A 109 3.84 0.83 8.48
CA GLN A 109 2.99 0.08 7.56
C GLN A 109 1.58 -0.03 8.13
N TYR A 110 0.60 0.33 7.32
CA TYR A 110 -0.79 0.51 7.73
C TYR A 110 -1.75 0.10 6.61
N HIS A 111 -2.95 -0.32 7.00
CA HIS A 111 -4.02 -0.61 6.06
C HIS A 111 -4.81 0.63 5.70
N VAL A 112 -5.29 0.66 4.46
CA VAL A 112 -6.22 1.68 3.94
C VAL A 112 -7.58 1.03 3.73
N VAL A 113 -8.62 1.63 4.31
CA VAL A 113 -10.02 1.21 4.13
C VAL A 113 -10.80 2.36 3.55
N LEU A 114 -11.44 2.12 2.42
CA LEU A 114 -12.20 3.11 1.66
C LEU A 114 -13.67 3.12 2.11
N PHE A 115 -14.18 4.32 2.37
CA PHE A 115 -15.60 4.59 2.59
C PHE A 115 -16.06 5.75 1.72
N TYR A 116 -17.35 6.00 1.61
CA TYR A 116 -17.81 7.25 1.00
C TYR A 116 -17.77 8.41 2.00
N GLN A 117 -17.53 9.61 1.47
CA GLN A 117 -17.68 10.84 2.24
C GLN A 117 -19.14 11.03 2.70
N PRO A 118 -19.39 11.44 3.95
CA PRO A 118 -20.75 11.65 4.46
C PRO A 118 -21.33 12.99 3.96
N ASN A 119 -21.53 13.11 2.65
CA ASN A 119 -22.03 14.33 2.02
C ASN A 119 -23.21 14.06 1.07
N TYR A 120 -23.95 15.12 0.76
CA TYR A 120 -25.16 15.04 -0.07
C TYR A 120 -24.88 14.58 -1.51
N LYS A 121 -23.69 14.85 -2.06
CA LYS A 121 -23.34 14.45 -3.44
C LYS A 121 -23.29 12.92 -3.55
N VAL A 122 -22.71 12.25 -2.55
CA VAL A 122 -22.67 10.78 -2.47
C VAL A 122 -24.09 10.22 -2.46
N MET A 123 -24.95 10.69 -1.54
CA MET A 123 -26.33 10.21 -1.45
C MET A 123 -27.10 10.38 -2.76
N LYS A 124 -26.94 11.54 -3.41
CA LYS A 124 -27.59 11.81 -4.71
C LYS A 124 -27.11 10.83 -5.77
N LYS A 125 -25.80 10.56 -5.84
CA LYS A 125 -25.21 9.64 -6.82
C LYS A 125 -25.56 8.18 -6.57
N GLN A 126 -25.57 7.75 -5.30
CA GLN A 126 -26.06 6.42 -4.92
C GLN A 126 -27.53 6.22 -5.29
N LYS A 127 -28.38 7.24 -5.04
CA LYS A 127 -29.78 7.20 -5.46
C LYS A 127 -29.94 7.17 -6.98
N GLU A 128 -29.20 8.02 -7.70
CA GLU A 128 -29.20 8.04 -9.18
C GLU A 128 -28.83 6.65 -9.74
N LEU A 129 -27.79 6.03 -9.18
CA LEU A 129 -27.38 4.67 -9.56
C LEU A 129 -28.45 3.63 -9.23
N SER A 130 -29.05 3.67 -8.03
CA SER A 130 -30.13 2.76 -7.63
C SER A 130 -31.34 2.88 -8.55
N ASP A 131 -31.84 4.11 -8.75
CA ASP A 131 -32.98 4.39 -9.62
C ASP A 131 -32.68 3.96 -11.07
N PHE A 132 -31.44 4.13 -11.53
CA PHE A 132 -31.02 3.68 -12.86
C PHE A 132 -31.03 2.15 -12.96
N MET A 133 -30.39 1.45 -12.02
CA MET A 133 -30.37 -0.02 -11.97
C MET A 133 -31.78 -0.60 -11.94
N ASP A 134 -32.68 -0.05 -11.13
CA ASP A 134 -34.07 -0.53 -11.03
C ASP A 134 -34.84 -0.32 -12.34
N LYS A 135 -34.64 0.84 -13.00
CA LYS A 135 -35.29 1.15 -14.30
C LYS A 135 -34.75 0.27 -15.43
N THR A 136 -33.44 0.01 -15.46
CA THR A 136 -32.82 -0.75 -16.56
C THR A 136 -32.84 -2.25 -16.36
N LYS A 137 -33.06 -2.75 -15.13
CA LYS A 137 -32.97 -4.18 -14.78
C LYS A 137 -33.65 -5.13 -15.77
N LYS A 138 -34.89 -4.81 -16.15
CA LYS A 138 -35.67 -5.65 -17.09
C LYS A 138 -35.08 -5.59 -18.51
N GLN A 139 -34.79 -4.39 -18.99
CA GLN A 139 -34.20 -4.18 -20.31
C GLN A 139 -32.82 -4.83 -20.42
N GLU A 140 -31.98 -4.73 -19.39
CA GLU A 140 -30.68 -5.38 -19.34
C GLU A 140 -30.80 -6.90 -19.38
N TYR A 141 -31.73 -7.48 -18.64
CA TYR A 141 -31.99 -8.91 -18.68
C TYR A 141 -32.39 -9.35 -20.10
N GLU A 142 -33.35 -8.67 -20.74
CA GLU A 142 -33.81 -8.97 -22.09
C GLU A 142 -32.69 -8.80 -23.14
N LEU A 143 -31.89 -7.73 -23.04
CA LEU A 143 -30.76 -7.49 -23.93
C LEU A 143 -29.63 -8.51 -23.73
N THR A 144 -29.38 -8.94 -22.49
CA THR A 144 -28.38 -9.99 -22.18
C THR A 144 -28.83 -11.33 -22.76
N GLU A 145 -30.09 -11.73 -22.53
CA GLU A 145 -30.63 -12.97 -23.09
C GLU A 145 -30.58 -12.97 -24.63
N LYS A 146 -30.93 -11.84 -25.26
CA LYS A 146 -30.83 -11.68 -26.71
C LYS A 146 -29.38 -11.78 -27.19
N THR A 147 -28.44 -11.16 -26.47
CA THR A 147 -27.01 -11.22 -26.77
C THR A 147 -26.47 -12.65 -26.68
N ASP A 148 -26.83 -13.38 -25.62
CA ASP A 148 -26.44 -14.78 -25.42
C ASP A 148 -26.98 -15.69 -26.54
N GLN A 149 -28.24 -15.49 -26.94
CA GLN A 149 -28.83 -16.21 -28.07
C GLN A 149 -28.05 -15.97 -29.37
N VAL A 150 -27.74 -14.71 -29.68
CA VAL A 150 -26.96 -14.34 -30.87
C VAL A 150 -25.56 -14.98 -30.82
N ILE A 151 -24.88 -14.95 -29.68
CA ILE A 151 -23.57 -15.59 -29.50
C ILE A 151 -23.67 -17.08 -29.82
N LEU A 152 -24.63 -17.79 -29.22
CA LEU A 152 -24.82 -19.22 -29.43
C LEU A 152 -25.17 -19.57 -30.88
N GLU A 153 -26.02 -18.79 -31.53
CA GLU A 153 -26.38 -18.97 -32.94
C GLU A 153 -25.16 -18.83 -33.85
N LYS A 154 -24.35 -17.79 -33.67
CA LYS A 154 -23.16 -17.56 -34.50
C LYS A 154 -22.10 -18.64 -34.26
N LEU A 155 -21.87 -19.06 -33.01
CA LEU A 155 -20.94 -20.14 -32.71
C LEU A 155 -21.41 -21.48 -33.32
N ARG A 156 -22.70 -21.81 -33.25
CA ARG A 156 -23.25 -23.00 -33.92
C ARG A 156 -23.11 -22.92 -35.44
N ALA A 157 -23.39 -21.76 -36.03
CA ALA A 157 -23.20 -21.53 -37.46
C ALA A 157 -21.72 -21.64 -37.90
N GLY A 158 -20.78 -21.31 -37.00
CA GLY A 158 -19.34 -21.53 -37.17
C GLY A 158 -18.89 -22.99 -37.00
N GLY A 159 -19.79 -23.91 -36.65
CA GLY A 159 -19.50 -25.35 -36.49
C GLY A 159 -19.09 -25.77 -35.09
N TYR A 160 -19.11 -24.87 -34.10
CA TYR A 160 -18.79 -25.20 -32.70
C TYR A 160 -19.97 -25.93 -32.03
N LYS A 161 -19.68 -26.94 -31.19
CA LYS A 161 -20.69 -27.83 -30.57
C LYS A 161 -20.64 -27.90 -29.04
N LYS A 162 -19.55 -27.44 -28.41
CA LYS A 162 -19.36 -27.38 -26.95
C LYS A 162 -19.13 -25.93 -26.55
N PHE A 163 -19.83 -25.48 -25.50
CA PHE A 163 -19.92 -24.07 -25.11
C PHE A 163 -19.72 -23.87 -23.61
N ASP A 164 -18.94 -24.71 -22.94
CA ASP A 164 -18.53 -24.39 -21.57
C ASP A 164 -17.61 -23.15 -21.55
N ALA A 165 -17.49 -22.50 -20.39
CA ALA A 165 -16.78 -21.24 -20.24
C ALA A 165 -15.31 -21.29 -20.72
N GLN A 166 -14.63 -22.44 -20.52
CA GLN A 166 -13.24 -22.63 -20.93
C GLN A 166 -13.13 -22.75 -22.46
N ASN A 167 -14.03 -23.50 -23.10
CA ASN A 167 -14.09 -23.62 -24.55
C ASN A 167 -14.51 -22.31 -25.22
N LEU A 168 -15.42 -21.53 -24.62
CA LEU A 168 -15.89 -20.26 -25.19
C LEU A 168 -14.75 -19.23 -25.28
N PHE A 169 -13.97 -19.11 -24.21
CA PHE A 169 -12.80 -18.22 -24.18
C PHE A 169 -11.77 -18.63 -25.24
N GLU A 170 -11.43 -19.91 -25.33
CA GLU A 170 -10.48 -20.40 -26.33
C GLU A 170 -10.93 -20.12 -27.77
N ILE A 171 -12.22 -20.28 -28.07
CA ILE A 171 -12.78 -20.01 -29.39
C ILE A 171 -12.68 -18.52 -29.73
N LEU A 172 -13.13 -17.64 -28.84
CA LEU A 172 -13.12 -16.20 -29.06
C LEU A 172 -11.70 -15.61 -29.10
N TYR A 173 -10.75 -16.27 -28.42
CA TYR A 173 -9.34 -15.88 -28.43
C TYR A 173 -8.61 -16.32 -29.71
N LYS A 174 -8.89 -17.54 -30.21
CA LYS A 174 -8.18 -18.11 -31.37
C LYS A 174 -8.76 -17.70 -32.74
N ASP A 175 -10.04 -17.35 -32.80
CA ASP A 175 -10.71 -16.98 -34.04
C ASP A 175 -11.20 -15.53 -33.99
N ASP A 176 -10.38 -14.62 -34.52
CA ASP A 176 -10.69 -13.19 -34.57
C ASP A 176 -11.93 -12.90 -35.43
N LYS A 177 -12.16 -13.68 -36.49
CA LYS A 177 -13.27 -13.46 -37.43
C LYS A 177 -14.61 -13.79 -36.79
N ILE A 178 -14.70 -14.90 -36.05
CA ILE A 178 -15.94 -15.23 -35.34
C ILE A 178 -16.21 -14.23 -34.22
N ARG A 179 -15.16 -13.76 -33.51
CA ARG A 179 -15.28 -12.73 -32.47
C ARG A 179 -15.81 -11.42 -33.04
N GLU A 180 -15.21 -10.89 -34.11
CA GLU A 180 -15.67 -9.65 -34.75
C GLU A 180 -17.11 -9.78 -35.27
N LYS A 181 -17.46 -10.93 -35.86
CA LYS A 181 -18.83 -11.18 -36.33
C LYS A 181 -19.85 -11.21 -35.20
N ILE A 182 -19.48 -11.82 -34.07
CA ILE A 182 -20.31 -11.82 -32.86
C ILE A 182 -20.49 -10.39 -32.36
N MET A 183 -19.40 -9.63 -32.17
CA MET A 183 -19.47 -8.24 -31.67
C MET A 183 -20.37 -7.36 -32.54
N ASN A 184 -20.13 -7.33 -33.85
CA ASN A 184 -20.92 -6.53 -34.80
C ASN A 184 -22.42 -6.90 -34.77
N GLU A 185 -22.74 -8.20 -34.72
CA GLU A 185 -24.13 -8.64 -34.70
C GLU A 185 -24.81 -8.33 -33.36
N THR A 186 -24.10 -8.51 -32.24
CA THR A 186 -24.64 -8.19 -30.91
C THR A 186 -24.90 -6.69 -30.78
N GLU A 187 -24.03 -5.84 -31.33
CA GLU A 187 -24.25 -4.39 -31.37
C GLU A 187 -25.47 -4.02 -32.24
N LEU A 188 -25.58 -4.59 -33.45
CA LEU A 188 -26.74 -4.38 -34.34
C LEU A 188 -28.06 -4.84 -33.72
N GLN A 189 -28.05 -5.99 -33.03
CA GLN A 189 -29.26 -6.57 -32.45
C GLN A 189 -29.71 -5.86 -31.16
N THR A 190 -28.81 -5.18 -30.48
CA THR A 190 -29.11 -4.44 -29.24
C THR A 190 -29.19 -2.93 -29.44
N ASP A 191 -28.96 -2.43 -30.67
CA ASP A 191 -28.80 -0.99 -30.99
C ASP A 191 -27.77 -0.27 -30.09
N GLY A 192 -26.80 -1.02 -29.58
CA GLY A 192 -25.83 -0.57 -28.58
C GLY A 192 -26.45 -0.19 -27.23
N ASP A 193 -27.72 -0.47 -26.96
CA ASP A 193 -28.39 -0.04 -25.73
C ASP A 193 -27.77 -0.67 -24.48
N LEU A 194 -27.33 -1.93 -24.55
CA LEU A 194 -26.63 -2.58 -23.45
C LEU A 194 -25.30 -1.88 -23.15
N GLN A 195 -24.55 -1.47 -24.18
CA GLN A 195 -23.32 -0.69 -24.02
C GLN A 195 -23.61 0.70 -23.42
N LYS A 196 -24.64 1.40 -23.89
CA LYS A 196 -25.05 2.71 -23.33
C LYS A 196 -25.41 2.59 -21.84
N ILE A 197 -26.14 1.54 -21.47
CA ILE A 197 -26.51 1.28 -20.07
C ILE A 197 -25.26 1.02 -19.22
N ASN A 198 -24.37 0.13 -19.67
CA ASN A 198 -23.12 -0.18 -18.95
C ASN A 198 -22.22 1.06 -18.82
N GLN A 199 -22.06 1.83 -19.90
CA GLN A 199 -21.27 3.07 -19.89
C GLN A 199 -21.82 4.08 -18.87
N HIS A 200 -23.15 4.22 -18.78
CA HIS A 200 -23.75 5.10 -17.80
C HIS A 200 -23.51 4.61 -16.36
N LYS A 201 -23.62 3.30 -16.10
CA LYS A 201 -23.28 2.72 -14.78
C LYS A 201 -21.83 2.98 -14.40
N GLU A 202 -20.90 2.73 -15.31
CA GLU A 202 -19.47 2.98 -15.07
C GLU A 202 -19.20 4.45 -14.77
N ASN A 203 -19.85 5.37 -15.48
CA ASN A 203 -19.70 6.80 -15.24
C ASN A 203 -20.23 7.20 -13.85
N LEU A 204 -21.33 6.59 -13.40
CA LEU A 204 -21.86 6.81 -12.04
C LEU A 204 -20.94 6.23 -10.97
N LEU A 205 -20.36 5.05 -11.20
CA LEU A 205 -19.41 4.42 -10.28
C LEU A 205 -18.11 5.24 -10.18
N LYS A 206 -17.53 5.67 -11.29
CA LYS A 206 -16.35 6.56 -11.29
C LYS A 206 -16.61 7.87 -10.54
N ALA A 207 -17.80 8.45 -10.74
CA ALA A 207 -18.20 9.65 -10.01
C ALA A 207 -18.39 9.42 -8.49
N LEU A 208 -18.66 8.18 -8.08
CA LEU A 208 -18.69 7.77 -6.68
C LEU A 208 -17.28 7.51 -6.14
N ASP A 209 -16.37 6.95 -6.94
CA ASP A 209 -14.96 6.72 -6.58
C ASP A 209 -14.25 8.03 -6.23
N ASP A 210 -14.53 9.10 -6.98
CA ASP A 210 -14.04 10.47 -6.69
C ASP A 210 -14.52 11.04 -5.33
N LEU A 211 -15.52 10.39 -4.71
CA LEU A 211 -16.12 10.79 -3.43
C LEU A 211 -15.76 9.81 -2.31
N LEU A 212 -14.75 8.96 -2.51
CA LEU A 212 -14.21 8.12 -1.47
C LEU A 212 -13.43 8.94 -0.43
N LEU A 213 -13.36 8.36 0.75
CA LEU A 213 -12.65 8.83 1.93
C LEU A 213 -11.81 7.66 2.43
N GLU A 214 -10.51 7.90 2.53
CA GLU A 214 -9.58 6.93 3.09
C GLU A 214 -9.63 6.97 4.61
N THR A 215 -9.60 5.79 5.22
CA THR A 215 -9.37 5.62 6.64
C THR A 215 -8.19 4.68 6.83
N TYR A 216 -7.30 5.05 7.74
CA TYR A 216 -6.07 4.33 8.02
C TYR A 216 -6.18 3.51 9.31
N GLN A 217 -5.64 2.30 9.27
CA GLN A 217 -5.60 1.36 10.42
C GLN A 217 -4.18 0.85 10.60
N MET A 218 -3.70 0.90 11.84
CA MET A 218 -2.38 0.40 12.23
C MET A 218 -2.38 0.10 13.72
N GLU A 219 -1.78 -1.02 14.10
CA GLU A 219 -1.34 -1.24 15.46
C GLU A 219 0.12 -0.74 15.64
N PRO A 220 0.39 0.18 16.57
CA PRO A 220 1.72 0.76 16.77
C PRO A 220 2.59 -0.22 17.55
N ILE A 221 3.08 -1.25 16.87
CA ILE A 221 4.00 -2.26 17.38
C ILE A 221 5.28 -2.29 16.54
N LEU A 222 6.42 -2.57 17.18
CA LEU A 222 7.65 -2.85 16.45
C LEU A 222 7.53 -4.21 15.75
N ILE A 223 7.84 -4.21 14.47
CA ILE A 223 7.92 -5.42 13.65
C ILE A 223 9.31 -5.51 13.01
N ASP A 224 9.67 -6.71 12.57
CA ASP A 224 10.89 -6.92 11.79
C ASP A 224 10.58 -6.80 10.28
N GLU A 225 11.63 -6.83 9.46
CA GLU A 225 11.48 -6.73 8.00
C GLU A 225 10.76 -7.92 7.38
N ALA A 226 10.84 -9.12 7.96
CA ALA A 226 10.13 -10.28 7.41
C ALA A 226 8.62 -10.07 7.56
N ARG A 227 8.17 -9.64 8.74
CA ARG A 227 6.78 -9.29 9.03
C ARG A 227 6.31 -8.12 8.17
N LEU A 228 7.17 -7.13 7.97
CA LEU A 228 6.91 -6.00 7.08
C LEU A 228 6.66 -6.48 5.62
N VAL A 229 7.48 -7.41 5.12
CA VAL A 229 7.35 -7.98 3.76
C VAL A 229 6.10 -8.84 3.62
N THR A 230 5.66 -9.54 4.66
CA THR A 230 4.43 -10.34 4.65
C THR A 230 3.15 -9.50 4.80
N GLY A 231 3.26 -8.17 4.85
CA GLY A 231 2.10 -7.28 4.92
C GLY A 231 1.57 -7.01 6.32
N GLU A 232 2.33 -7.32 7.38
CA GLU A 232 1.89 -7.03 8.75
C GLU A 232 1.93 -5.53 9.06
N GLU A 233 0.95 -5.04 9.82
CA GLU A 233 0.90 -3.67 10.31
C GLU A 233 1.93 -3.43 11.42
N GLY A 234 2.49 -2.23 11.45
CA GLY A 234 3.36 -1.80 12.53
C GLY A 234 4.42 -0.83 12.07
N CYS A 235 5.47 -0.70 12.88
CA CYS A 235 6.60 0.16 12.58
C CYS A 235 7.93 -0.60 12.63
N VAL A 236 8.88 -0.15 11.83
CA VAL A 236 10.23 -0.70 11.75
C VAL A 236 11.21 0.39 12.11
N CYS A 237 12.20 0.04 12.93
CA CYS A 237 13.32 0.90 13.28
C CYS A 237 14.59 0.06 13.29
N ASN A 238 15.33 0.13 12.19
CA ASN A 238 16.54 -0.66 11.98
C ASN A 238 17.75 0.25 11.86
N ILE A 239 18.82 -0.16 12.52
CA ILE A 239 20.15 0.42 12.35
C ILE A 239 21.07 -0.68 11.85
N ASP A 240 21.63 -0.46 10.67
CA ASP A 240 22.56 -1.38 10.02
C ASP A 240 23.93 -0.72 9.97
N ILE A 241 24.96 -1.47 10.35
CA ILE A 241 26.37 -1.07 10.21
C ILE A 241 26.99 -2.00 9.19
N GLU A 242 27.59 -1.44 8.14
CA GLU A 242 28.24 -2.18 7.06
C GLU A 242 29.69 -1.70 6.92
N ARG A 243 30.59 -2.59 6.52
CA ARG A 243 31.97 -2.23 6.17
C ARG A 243 32.09 -2.09 4.66
N ILE A 244 32.81 -1.07 4.20
CA ILE A 244 33.16 -0.86 2.81
C ILE A 244 34.56 -1.42 2.57
N GLU A 245 34.68 -2.45 1.75
CA GLU A 245 35.96 -2.97 1.26
C GLU A 245 35.88 -3.08 -0.27
N ASN A 246 36.81 -2.44 -0.99
CA ASN A 246 36.87 -2.45 -2.46
C ASN A 246 35.54 -2.09 -3.15
N ASP A 247 34.90 -1.02 -2.68
CA ASP A 247 33.57 -0.56 -3.14
C ASP A 247 32.43 -1.57 -2.94
N GLN A 248 32.65 -2.65 -2.19
CA GLN A 248 31.63 -3.62 -1.81
C GLN A 248 31.24 -3.44 -0.34
N LYS A 249 29.94 -3.50 -0.07
CA LYS A 249 29.38 -3.49 1.28
C LYS A 249 29.40 -4.91 1.86
N SER A 250 30.00 -5.06 3.03
CA SER A 250 30.01 -6.30 3.80
C SER A 250 29.23 -6.11 5.10
N GLY A 251 28.23 -6.98 5.31
CA GLY A 251 27.45 -7.02 6.54
C GLY A 251 28.16 -7.74 7.70
N LEU A 252 29.30 -8.39 7.44
CA LEU A 252 30.12 -9.09 8.44
C LEU A 252 31.02 -8.11 9.17
N ILE A 253 30.66 -7.79 10.42
CA ILE A 253 31.46 -6.93 11.29
C ILE A 253 32.17 -7.78 12.34
N ASP A 254 33.49 -7.68 12.37
CA ASP A 254 34.32 -8.16 13.47
C ASP A 254 34.83 -6.94 14.25
N SER A 255 34.20 -6.67 15.39
CA SER A 255 34.55 -5.48 16.18
C SER A 255 36.01 -5.52 16.68
N LYS A 256 36.61 -6.71 16.80
CA LYS A 256 38.01 -6.84 17.26
C LYS A 256 39.00 -6.26 16.25
N LYS A 257 38.60 -6.17 14.97
CA LYS A 257 39.41 -5.57 13.89
C LYS A 257 39.20 -4.06 13.74
N MET A 258 38.26 -3.48 14.47
CA MET A 258 37.98 -2.05 14.43
C MET A 258 38.91 -1.29 15.38
N SER A 259 39.45 -0.16 14.94
CA SER A 259 40.23 0.73 15.80
C SER A 259 39.34 1.33 16.90
N ALA A 260 39.97 1.71 18.03
CA ALA A 260 39.26 2.39 19.11
C ALA A 260 38.59 3.69 18.63
N SER A 261 39.27 4.46 17.77
CA SER A 261 38.73 5.70 17.21
C SER A 261 37.50 5.48 16.33
N THR A 262 37.44 4.38 15.57
CA THR A 262 36.25 4.04 14.77
C THR A 262 35.09 3.61 15.67
N LYS A 263 35.36 2.84 16.73
CA LYS A 263 34.33 2.47 17.73
C LYS A 263 33.74 3.67 18.44
N GLU A 264 34.57 4.62 18.84
CA GLU A 264 34.14 5.88 19.47
C GLU A 264 33.27 6.71 18.52
N LYS A 265 33.69 6.86 17.25
CA LYS A 265 32.90 7.56 16.23
C LYS A 265 31.54 6.92 16.01
N ILE A 266 31.49 5.60 15.84
CA ILE A 266 30.22 4.88 15.66
C ILE A 266 29.33 5.05 16.89
N SER A 267 29.89 4.91 18.10
CA SER A 267 29.14 5.10 19.34
C SER A 267 28.51 6.49 19.43
N ALA A 268 29.27 7.54 19.08
CA ALA A 268 28.80 8.92 19.06
C ALA A 268 27.71 9.15 18.00
N LEU A 269 27.82 8.52 16.83
CA LEU A 269 26.79 8.59 15.80
C LEU A 269 25.49 7.88 16.21
N ILE A 270 25.57 6.76 16.92
CA ILE A 270 24.38 6.12 17.51
C ILE A 270 23.76 6.99 18.61
N ASP A 271 24.57 7.71 19.39
CA ASP A 271 24.06 8.68 20.37
C ASP A 271 23.35 9.87 19.71
N GLN A 272 23.82 10.31 18.54
CA GLN A 272 23.11 11.31 17.74
C GLN A 272 21.73 10.80 17.30
N VAL A 273 21.62 9.55 16.85
CA VAL A 273 20.33 8.93 16.49
C VAL A 273 19.40 8.87 17.70
N LEU A 274 19.90 8.43 18.85
CA LEU A 274 19.12 8.40 20.10
C LEU A 274 18.60 9.80 20.48
N THR A 275 19.44 10.82 20.36
CA THR A 275 19.08 12.21 20.66
C THR A 275 18.07 12.76 19.65
N ALA A 276 18.23 12.44 18.37
CA ALA A 276 17.33 12.86 17.31
C ALA A 276 15.92 12.27 17.47
N ILE A 277 15.84 11.02 17.93
CA ILE A 277 14.58 10.27 18.12
C ILE A 277 13.95 10.54 19.50
N THR A 278 14.60 11.29 20.39
CA THR A 278 14.00 11.73 21.67
C THR A 278 13.23 13.03 21.46
#